data_AF-A0A239YKF6-F1
#
_entry.id   AF-A0A239YKF6-F1
#
_cell.length_a   1.000
_cell.length_b   1.000
_cell.length_c   1.000
_cell.angle_alpha   90.00
_cell.angle_beta   90.00
_cell.angle_gamma   90.00
#
_symmetry.space_group_name_H-M   'P 1'
#
loop_
_entity.id
_entity.type
_entity.pdbx_description
1 polymer ?
#
loop_
_entity_poly.entity_id
_entity_poly.type
_entity_poly.pdbx_seq_one_letter_code
_entity_poly.pdbx_strand_id
1 'polypeptide(L)'
;MNKISKYEKQTMYLTIGAMVLNLACFIIYLVKFFQVVPLYVAFDFKNGVVYYLMAFIIQTLLVISFFILLLNFLKIITRGDFFHEKNYDKIFFAAMMITIYGSINAMKDFLDIGMKYKELLDTTFLTNTLLVCVSIVLMNFLSIYDKSKSIKEENDLTI
;
A
#
# COMPACT_ATOMS: atom_id res chain seq x y z
N MET A 1 24.58 6.98 -18.34
CA MET A 1 23.63 7.44 -17.29
C MET A 1 22.26 7.63 -17.93
N ASN A 2 21.32 6.71 -17.71
CA ASN A 2 19.94 6.89 -18.18
C ASN A 2 19.33 8.10 -17.46
N LYS A 3 18.95 9.14 -18.20
CA LYS A 3 18.20 10.27 -17.64
C LYS A 3 16.85 9.73 -17.18
N ILE A 4 16.59 9.80 -15.87
CA ILE A 4 15.26 9.54 -15.30
C ILE A 4 14.24 10.34 -16.12
N SER A 5 13.28 9.65 -16.71
CA SER A 5 12.27 10.29 -17.53
C SER A 5 11.41 11.23 -16.66
N LYS A 6 10.86 12.29 -17.27
CA LYS A 6 9.99 13.25 -16.57
C LYS A 6 8.81 12.55 -15.86
N TYR A 7 8.31 11.47 -16.46
CA TYR A 7 7.21 10.65 -15.96
C TYR A 7 7.57 9.87 -14.69
N GLU A 8 8.76 9.28 -14.63
CA GLU A 8 9.23 8.54 -13.44
C GLU A 8 9.42 9.47 -12.23
N LYS A 9 9.98 10.67 -12.46
CA LYS A 9 10.09 11.68 -11.39
C LYS A 9 8.72 12.09 -10.85
N GLN A 10 7.77 12.34 -11.75
CA GLN A 10 6.39 12.69 -11.35
C GLN A 10 5.74 11.56 -10.55
N THR A 11 5.87 10.31 -10.99
CA THR A 11 5.34 9.14 -10.28
C THR A 11 5.94 8.99 -8.89
N MET A 12 7.25 9.24 -8.76
CA MET A 12 7.93 9.24 -7.46
C MET A 12 7.40 10.33 -6.52
N TYR A 13 7.25 11.56 -7.00
CA TYR A 13 6.69 12.65 -6.18
C TYR A 13 5.23 12.41 -5.80
N LEU A 14 4.41 11.88 -6.72
CA LEU A 14 3.03 11.49 -6.42
C LEU A 14 2.97 10.42 -5.33
N THR A 15 3.84 9.42 -5.39
CA THR A 15 3.92 8.35 -4.38
C THR A 15 4.31 8.90 -3.01
N ILE A 16 5.31 9.79 -2.94
CA ILE A 16 5.72 10.44 -1.70
C ILE A 16 4.58 11.32 -1.15
N GLY A 17 3.94 12.12 -2.00
CA GLY A 17 2.81 12.95 -1.61
C GLY A 17 1.64 12.13 -1.05
N ALA A 18 1.32 11.01 -1.69
CA ALA A 18 0.29 10.09 -1.21
C ALA A 18 0.65 9.45 0.15
N MET A 19 1.92 9.10 0.37
CA MET A 19 2.40 8.59 1.65
C MET A 19 2.26 9.63 2.78
N VAL A 20 2.67 10.87 2.53
CA VAL A 20 2.54 11.97 3.51
C VAL A 20 1.07 12.27 3.81
N LEU A 21 0.21 12.28 2.78
CA LEU A 21 -1.22 12.49 2.96
C LEU A 21 -1.86 11.36 3.78
N ASN A 22 -1.46 10.10 3.57
CA ASN A 22 -1.92 8.97 4.38
C ASN A 22 -1.54 9.11 5.85
N LEU A 23 -0.29 9.52 6.13
CA LEU A 23 0.17 9.78 7.49
C LEU A 23 -0.64 10.91 8.16
N ALA A 24 -0.90 11.99 7.43
CA ALA A 24 -1.72 13.09 7.94
C ALA A 24 -3.16 12.63 8.24
N CYS A 25 -3.80 11.91 7.33
CA CYS A 25 -5.13 11.33 7.53
C CYS A 25 -5.16 10.39 8.74
N PHE A 26 -4.16 9.51 8.88
CA PHE A 26 -4.05 8.62 10.03
C PHE A 26 -4.03 9.37 11.36
N ILE A 27 -3.22 10.42 11.46
CA ILE A 27 -3.16 11.26 12.66
C ILE A 27 -4.51 11.91 12.93
N ILE A 28 -5.18 12.45 11.89
CA ILE A 28 -6.50 13.07 12.02
C ILE A 28 -7.55 12.05 12.52
N TYR A 29 -7.57 10.83 11.98
CA TYR A 29 -8.49 9.78 12.42
C TYR A 29 -8.25 9.40 13.88
N LEU A 30 -6.98 9.22 14.30
CA LEU A 30 -6.66 8.91 15.69
C LEU A 30 -7.06 10.05 16.64
N VAL A 31 -6.77 11.31 16.29
CA VAL A 31 -7.16 12.46 17.10
C VAL A 31 -8.67 12.51 17.27
N LYS A 32 -9.44 12.38 16.17
CA LYS A 32 -10.91 12.37 16.22
C LYS A 32 -11.43 11.21 17.06
N PHE A 33 -10.82 10.02 16.94
CA PHE A 33 -11.20 8.86 17.72
C PHE A 33 -11.04 9.11 19.22
N PHE A 34 -9.86 9.58 19.67
CA PHE A 34 -9.60 9.80 21.09
C PHE A 34 -10.27 11.05 21.69
N GLN A 35 -10.72 11.99 20.85
CA GLN A 35 -11.59 13.08 21.30
C GLN A 35 -13.00 12.60 21.66
N VAL A 36 -13.46 11.52 21.02
CA VAL A 36 -14.85 11.05 21.10
C VAL A 36 -15.00 9.79 21.95
N VAL A 37 -13.97 8.95 21.99
CA VAL A 37 -13.96 7.64 22.66
C VAL A 37 -13.09 7.71 23.92
N PRO A 38 -13.67 7.51 25.11
CA PRO A 38 -12.89 7.46 26.35
C PRO A 38 -11.85 6.34 26.32
N LEU A 39 -10.68 6.56 26.93
CA LEU A 39 -9.58 5.59 26.95
C LEU A 39 -9.98 4.23 27.51
N TYR A 40 -10.79 4.19 28.59
CA TYR A 40 -11.24 2.93 29.17
C TYR A 40 -12.14 2.12 28.24
N VAL A 41 -12.83 2.76 27.27
CA VAL A 41 -13.62 2.06 26.24
C VAL A 41 -12.71 1.63 25.09
N ALA A 42 -11.80 2.52 24.66
CA ALA A 42 -10.87 2.25 23.57
C ALA A 42 -9.95 1.05 23.84
N PHE A 43 -9.59 0.84 25.12
CA PHE A 43 -8.72 -0.25 25.57
C PHE A 43 -9.48 -1.37 26.30
N ASP A 44 -10.81 -1.41 26.20
CA ASP A 44 -11.59 -2.54 26.71
C ASP A 44 -11.58 -3.70 25.71
N PHE A 45 -10.94 -4.80 26.10
CA PHE A 45 -10.89 -6.04 25.32
C PHE A 45 -12.23 -6.76 25.18
N LYS A 46 -13.25 -6.39 25.97
CA LYS A 46 -14.58 -6.99 25.90
C LYS A 46 -15.45 -6.43 24.77
N ASN A 47 -15.22 -5.18 24.35
CA ASN A 47 -16.17 -4.43 23.51
C ASN A 47 -15.81 -4.40 22.02
N GLY A 48 -14.84 -5.19 21.54
CA GLY A 48 -14.48 -5.24 20.12
C GLY A 48 -13.71 -4.01 19.59
N VAL A 49 -13.91 -2.84 20.21
CA VAL A 49 -13.34 -1.54 19.82
C VAL A 49 -11.82 -1.56 19.76
N VAL A 50 -11.17 -2.19 20.73
CA VAL A 50 -9.70 -2.30 20.76
C VAL A 50 -9.17 -3.06 19.55
N TYR A 51 -9.84 -4.15 19.13
CA TYR A 51 -9.43 -4.94 17.98
C TYR A 51 -9.65 -4.18 16.67
N TYR A 52 -10.72 -3.39 16.58
CA TYR A 52 -10.97 -2.55 15.41
C TYR A 52 -9.93 -1.41 15.29
N LEU A 53 -9.55 -0.80 16.42
CA LEU A 53 -8.46 0.18 16.48
C LEU A 53 -7.11 -0.44 16.10
N MET A 54 -6.79 -1.63 16.62
CA MET A 54 -5.58 -2.37 16.23
C MET A 54 -5.56 -2.70 14.75
N ALA A 55 -6.69 -3.18 14.19
CA ALA A 55 -6.82 -3.46 12.77
C ALA A 55 -6.56 -2.20 11.93
N PHE A 56 -7.14 -1.06 12.32
CA PHE A 56 -6.90 0.23 11.67
C PHE A 56 -5.42 0.64 11.68
N ILE A 57 -4.75 0.51 12.82
CA ILE A 57 -3.32 0.84 12.96
C ILE A 57 -2.45 -0.10 12.10
N ILE A 58 -2.69 -1.41 12.17
CA ILE A 58 -1.95 -2.40 11.38
C ILE A 58 -2.14 -2.15 9.88
N GLN A 59 -3.38 -1.89 9.44
CA GLN A 59 -3.68 -1.55 8.05
C GLN A 59 -2.92 -0.31 7.59
N THR A 60 -2.82 0.72 8.44
CA THR A 60 -2.05 1.92 8.13
C THR A 60 -0.56 1.60 7.99
N LEU A 61 0.02 0.81 8.90
CA LEU A 61 1.43 0.40 8.85
C LEU A 61 1.74 -0.43 7.61
N LEU A 62 0.82 -1.30 7.19
CA LEU A 62 0.94 -2.06 5.94
C LEU A 62 0.96 -1.12 4.73
N VAL A 63 0.08 -0.13 4.67
CA VAL A 63 0.05 0.86 3.57
C VAL A 63 1.34 1.68 3.52
N ILE A 64 1.85 2.15 4.66
CA ILE A 64 3.14 2.87 4.75
C ILE A 64 4.29 1.99 4.26
N SER A 65 4.32 0.73 4.68
CA SER A 65 5.36 -0.22 4.28
C SER A 65 5.28 -0.52 2.77
N PHE A 66 4.07 -0.65 2.23
CA PHE A 66 3.84 -0.79 0.79
C PHE A 66 4.33 0.43 0.01
N PHE A 67 4.11 1.66 0.50
CA PHE A 67 4.67 2.87 -0.13
C PHE A 67 6.19 2.83 -0.22
N ILE A 68 6.88 2.40 0.84
CA ILE A 68 8.34 2.28 0.85
C ILE A 68 8.81 1.27 -0.20
N LEU A 69 8.13 0.12 -0.31
CA LEU A 69 8.43 -0.88 -1.33
C LEU A 69 8.19 -0.35 -2.74
N LEU A 70 7.09 0.37 -2.97
CA LEU A 70 6.77 0.99 -4.25
C LEU A 70 7.85 1.99 -4.66
N LEU A 71 8.30 2.86 -3.76
CA LEU A 71 9.39 3.80 -4.03
C LEU A 71 10.70 3.09 -4.38
N ASN A 72 10.98 1.95 -3.75
CA ASN A 72 12.13 1.12 -4.11
C ASN A 72 11.95 0.47 -5.49
N PHE A 73 10.74 0.01 -5.81
CA PHE A 73 10.43 -0.61 -7.10
C PHE A 73 10.56 0.38 -8.26
N LEU A 74 10.02 1.60 -8.10
CA LEU A 74 10.18 2.67 -9.09
C LEU A 74 11.67 2.95 -9.38
N LYS A 75 12.53 2.98 -8.35
CA LYS A 75 13.98 3.16 -8.54
C LYS A 75 14.63 2.02 -9.33
N ILE A 76 14.19 0.78 -9.12
CA ILE A 76 14.69 -0.41 -9.83
C ILE A 76 14.32 -0.35 -11.31
N ILE A 77 13.06 -0.04 -11.62
CA ILE A 77 12.57 0.10 -12.99
C ILE A 77 13.37 1.15 -13.75
N THR A 78 13.57 2.31 -13.14
CA THR A 78 14.33 3.41 -13.75
C THR A 78 15.78 3.05 -14.05
N ARG A 79 16.36 2.10 -13.31
CA ARG A 79 17.71 1.58 -13.56
C ARG A 79 17.74 0.48 -14.62
N GLY A 80 16.60 -0.05 -15.05
CA GLY A 80 16.53 -1.18 -15.96
C GLY A 80 16.92 -2.51 -15.31
N ASP A 81 17.03 -2.57 -13.98
CA ASP A 81 17.56 -3.71 -13.22
C ASP A 81 16.43 -4.64 -12.74
N PHE A 82 15.35 -4.75 -13.51
CA PHE A 82 14.09 -5.32 -13.05
C PHE A 82 14.10 -6.86 -12.95
N PHE A 83 14.93 -7.55 -13.73
CA PHE A 83 15.04 -9.01 -13.72
C PHE A 83 15.94 -9.59 -12.62
N HIS A 84 16.51 -8.76 -11.75
CA HIS A 84 17.34 -9.27 -10.66
C HIS A 84 16.50 -10.05 -9.63
N GLU A 85 16.94 -11.25 -9.24
CA GLU A 85 16.23 -12.15 -8.30
C GLU A 85 15.75 -11.46 -7.01
N LYS A 86 16.56 -10.57 -6.41
CA LYS A 86 16.20 -9.80 -5.21
C LYS A 86 14.97 -8.89 -5.39
N ASN A 87 14.53 -8.65 -6.62
CA ASN A 87 13.33 -7.88 -6.90
C ASN A 87 12.07 -8.76 -6.95
N TYR A 88 12.21 -10.05 -7.24
CA TYR A 88 11.13 -11.02 -7.10
C TYR A 88 10.62 -11.03 -5.65
N ASP A 89 11.51 -11.20 -4.68
CA ASP A 89 11.15 -11.25 -3.25
C ASP A 89 10.41 -9.97 -2.80
N LYS A 90 10.81 -8.82 -3.31
CA LYS A 90 10.17 -7.53 -3.01
C LYS A 90 8.75 -7.45 -3.57
N ILE A 91 8.54 -7.92 -4.80
CA ILE A 91 7.21 -7.98 -5.43
C ILE A 91 6.33 -8.96 -4.66
N PHE A 92 6.86 -10.15 -4.35
CA PHE A 92 6.13 -11.17 -3.59
C PHE A 92 5.72 -10.63 -2.21
N PHE A 93 6.64 -9.99 -1.49
CA PHE A 93 6.33 -9.39 -0.19
C PHE A 93 5.31 -8.26 -0.30
N ALA A 94 5.39 -7.41 -1.34
CA ALA A 94 4.39 -6.39 -1.60
C ALA A 94 2.99 -6.98 -1.85
N ALA A 95 2.91 -8.07 -2.63
CA ALA A 95 1.67 -8.79 -2.86
C ALA A 95 1.10 -9.38 -1.56
N MET A 96 1.94 -10.04 -0.74
CA MET A 96 1.51 -10.54 0.58
C MET A 96 0.99 -9.42 1.48
N MET A 97 1.63 -8.25 1.51
CA MET A 97 1.15 -7.11 2.29
C MET A 97 -0.25 -6.67 1.87
N ILE A 98 -0.52 -6.60 0.57
CA ILE A 98 -1.87 -6.26 0.05
C ILE A 98 -2.88 -7.35 0.44
N THR A 99 -2.50 -8.63 0.33
CA THR A 99 -3.37 -9.74 0.73
C THR A 99 -3.72 -9.68 2.21
N ILE A 100 -2.73 -9.44 3.08
CA ILE A 100 -2.94 -9.28 4.53
C ILE A 100 -3.83 -8.06 4.79
N TYR A 101 -3.56 -6.93 4.13
CA TYR A 101 -4.38 -5.72 4.26
C TYR A 101 -5.85 -5.99 3.91
N GLY A 102 -6.10 -6.62 2.77
CA GLY A 102 -7.46 -6.95 2.31
C GLY A 102 -8.16 -7.93 3.25
N SER A 103 -7.41 -8.92 3.76
CA SER A 103 -7.93 -9.90 4.73
C SER A 103 -8.34 -9.22 6.04
N ILE A 104 -7.51 -8.33 6.59
CA ILE A 104 -7.85 -7.55 7.78
C ILE A 104 -9.07 -6.67 7.51
N ASN A 105 -9.15 -6.04 6.33
CA ASN A 105 -10.27 -5.18 5.98
C ASN A 105 -11.60 -5.95 5.96
N ALA A 106 -11.62 -7.14 5.36
CA ALA A 106 -12.78 -8.01 5.38
C ALA A 106 -13.11 -8.51 6.79
N MET A 107 -12.08 -8.80 7.61
CA MET A 107 -12.29 -9.28 8.98
C MET A 107 -12.97 -8.25 9.89
N LYS A 108 -12.75 -6.95 9.65
CA LYS A 108 -13.36 -5.87 10.43
C LYS A 108 -14.88 -5.89 10.41
N ASP A 109 -15.50 -6.41 9.35
CA ASP A 109 -16.96 -6.49 9.26
C ASP A 109 -17.57 -7.52 10.21
N PHE A 110 -16.78 -8.52 10.65
CA PHE A 110 -17.21 -9.50 11.65
C PHE A 110 -17.07 -8.99 13.09
N LEU A 111 -16.47 -7.82 13.31
CA LEU A 111 -16.44 -7.19 14.62
C LEU A 111 -17.78 -6.47 14.86
N ASP A 112 -18.55 -7.01 15.80
CA ASP A 112 -19.82 -6.43 16.25
C ASP A 112 -19.57 -5.20 17.13
N ILE A 113 -19.25 -4.09 16.49
CA ILE A 113 -19.05 -2.79 17.12
C ILE A 113 -20.06 -1.77 16.61
N GLY A 114 -20.42 -0.82 17.47
CA GLY A 114 -21.33 0.26 17.10
C GLY A 114 -20.85 1.08 15.90
N MET A 115 -21.79 1.50 15.05
CA MET A 115 -21.56 2.26 13.81
C MET A 115 -20.67 3.49 14.02
N LYS A 116 -20.85 4.19 15.14
CA LYS A 116 -20.02 5.33 15.57
C LYS A 116 -18.52 5.03 15.52
N TYR A 117 -18.09 3.86 15.98
CA TYR A 117 -16.66 3.48 15.99
C TYR A 117 -16.15 3.12 14.60
N LYS A 118 -17.01 2.50 13.77
CA LYS A 118 -16.70 2.16 12.38
C LYS A 118 -16.44 3.42 11.55
N GLU A 119 -17.27 4.44 11.72
CA GLU A 119 -17.13 5.75 11.04
C GLU A 119 -15.89 6.52 11.50
N LEU A 120 -15.55 6.48 12.80
CA LEU A 120 -14.38 7.15 13.34
C LEU A 120 -13.06 6.52 12.85
N LEU A 121 -13.07 5.23 12.53
CA LEU A 121 -11.91 4.44 12.08
C LEU A 121 -12.16 3.86 10.67
N ASP A 122 -12.71 4.70 9.81
CA ASP A 122 -12.98 4.39 8.40
C ASP A 122 -11.68 4.22 7.62
N THR A 123 -11.54 3.08 6.94
CA THR A 123 -10.38 2.74 6.10
C THR A 123 -10.59 3.03 4.63
N THR A 124 -11.74 3.55 4.22
CA THR A 124 -12.08 3.83 2.81
C THR A 124 -11.00 4.68 2.13
N PHE A 125 -10.53 5.74 2.78
CA PHE A 125 -9.45 6.58 2.25
C PHE A 125 -8.14 5.79 2.05
N LEU A 126 -7.76 4.95 3.02
CA LEU A 126 -6.55 4.13 2.94
C LEU A 126 -6.68 3.09 1.81
N THR A 127 -7.83 2.41 1.71
CA THR A 127 -8.11 1.41 0.67
C THR A 127 -8.04 2.04 -0.71
N ASN A 128 -8.71 3.18 -0.90
CA ASN A 128 -8.70 3.88 -2.18
C ASN A 128 -7.29 4.32 -2.58
N THR A 129 -6.52 4.82 -1.63
CA THR A 129 -5.13 5.21 -1.92
C THR A 129 -4.25 4.01 -2.26
N LEU A 130 -4.41 2.89 -1.53
CA LEU A 130 -3.71 1.64 -1.83
C LEU A 130 -4.04 1.15 -3.24
N LEU A 131 -5.31 1.18 -3.65
CA LEU A 131 -5.76 0.78 -5.00
C LEU A 131 -5.13 1.64 -6.11
N VAL A 132 -5.01 2.95 -5.90
CA VAL A 132 -4.28 3.83 -6.83
C VAL A 132 -2.83 3.40 -6.95
N CYS A 133 -2.17 3.07 -5.84
CA CYS A 133 -0.78 2.64 -5.84
C CYS A 133 -0.58 1.26 -6.50
N VAL A 134 -1.49 0.32 -6.27
CA VAL A 134 -1.53 -0.97 -6.96
C VAL A 134 -1.69 -0.76 -8.47
N SER A 135 -2.53 0.19 -8.88
CA SER A 135 -2.70 0.52 -10.30
C SER A 135 -1.41 1.05 -10.93
N ILE A 136 -0.65 1.90 -10.21
CA ILE A 136 0.68 2.37 -10.63
C ILE A 136 1.66 1.19 -10.77
N VAL A 137 1.64 0.23 -9.85
CA VAL A 137 2.46 -0.99 -9.93
C VAL A 137 2.10 -1.82 -11.17
N LEU A 138 0.81 -2.00 -11.46
CA LEU A 138 0.36 -2.75 -12.63
C LEU A 138 0.78 -2.08 -13.95
N MET A 139 0.68 -0.75 -14.04
CA MET A 139 1.18 0.00 -15.21
C MET A 139 2.69 -0.20 -15.44
N ASN A 140 3.45 -0.27 -14.35
CA ASN A 140 4.88 -0.57 -14.40
C ASN A 140 5.15 -2.02 -14.85
N PHE A 141 4.35 -2.99 -14.39
CA PHE A 141 4.47 -4.38 -14.86
C PHE A 141 4.16 -4.54 -16.33
N LEU A 142 3.22 -3.79 -16.90
CA LEU A 142 3.00 -3.77 -18.36
C LEU A 142 4.27 -3.35 -19.11
N SER A 143 4.95 -2.30 -18.63
CA SER A 143 6.20 -1.85 -19.25
C SER A 143 7.34 -2.89 -19.13
N ILE A 144 7.37 -3.66 -18.04
CA ILE A 144 8.31 -4.77 -17.86
C ILE A 144 7.96 -5.94 -18.80
N TYR A 145 6.67 -6.25 -18.93
CA TYR A 145 6.18 -7.32 -19.78
C TYR A 145 6.55 -7.08 -21.25
N ASP A 146 6.33 -5.86 -21.76
CA ASP A 146 6.69 -5.51 -23.13
C ASP A 146 8.20 -5.68 -23.41
N LYS A 147 9.05 -5.24 -22.47
CA LYS A 147 10.51 -5.46 -22.56
C LYS A 147 10.89 -6.95 -22.47
N SER A 148 10.19 -7.71 -21.66
CA SER A 148 10.43 -9.16 -21.53
C SER A 148 10.09 -9.87 -22.83
N LYS A 149 8.99 -9.46 -23.47
CA LYS A 149 8.57 -9.98 -24.77
C LYS A 149 9.59 -9.68 -25.86
N SER A 150 10.12 -8.45 -25.94
CA SER A 150 11.11 -8.10 -26.95
C SER A 150 12.42 -8.89 -26.80
N ILE A 151 12.87 -9.13 -25.56
CA ILE A 151 14.05 -9.97 -25.29
C ILE A 151 13.82 -11.42 -25.72
N LYS A 152 12.61 -11.94 -25.46
CA LYS A 152 12.25 -13.28 -25.90
C LYS A 152 12.26 -13.39 -27.42
N GLU A 153 11.67 -12.42 -28.12
CA GLU A 153 11.66 -12.40 -29.59
C GLU A 153 13.08 -12.33 -30.17
N GLU A 154 13.98 -11.55 -29.57
CA GLU A 154 15.40 -11.49 -29.98
C GLU A 154 16.15 -12.82 -29.78
N ASN A 155 15.92 -13.48 -28.65
CA ASN A 155 16.51 -14.79 -28.34
C ASN A 155 15.92 -15.92 -29.20
N ASP A 156 14.62 -15.89 -29.49
CA ASP A 156 13.97 -16.87 -30.38
C ASP A 156 14.44 -16.72 -31.84
N LEU A 157 14.94 -15.54 -32.25
CA LEU A 157 15.51 -15.30 -33.58
C LEU A 157 17.01 -15.63 -33.70
N THR A 158 17.70 -15.91 -32.59
CA THR A 158 19.15 -16.18 -32.55
C THR A 158 19.51 -17.65 -32.25
N ILE A 159 18.51 -18.52 -32.06
CA ILE A 159 18.64 -19.99 -31.97
C ILE A 159 18.30 -20.62 -33.33
#